data_AF-A0A2H0WYH2-F1
#
_entry.id   AF-A0A2H0WYH2-F1
#
_cell.length_a   1.000
_cell.length_b   1.000
_cell.length_c   1.000
_cell.angle_alpha   90.00
_cell.angle_beta   90.00
_cell.angle_gamma   90.00
#
_symmetry.space_group_name_H-M   'P 1'
#
loop_
_entity.id
_entity.type
_entity.pdbx_description
1 polymer ?
#
loop_
_entity_poly.entity_id
_entity_poly.type
_entity_poly.pdbx_seq_one_letter_code
_entity_poly.pdbx_strand_id
1 'polypeptide(L)' 'MPIIVKAKKDESSDGVIRRFKKKVMTENVIEETRKREFHKSPALLRKERNNEIKRKKYVDRMQRISAAKKK' A
#
# COMPACT_ATOMS: atom_id res chain seq x y z
N MET A 1 -14.48 -8.84 4.57
CA MET A 1 -14.24 -9.18 5.99
C MET A 1 -14.05 -7.87 6.76
N PRO A 2 -14.74 -7.65 7.89
CA PRO A 2 -14.49 -6.48 8.72
C PRO A 2 -13.12 -6.57 9.41
N ILE A 3 -12.34 -5.50 9.38
CA ILE A 3 -11.05 -5.43 10.09
C ILE A 3 -11.33 -5.09 11.55
N ILE A 4 -11.15 -6.08 12.43
CA ILE A 4 -11.35 -5.93 13.87
C ILE A 4 -9.99 -5.91 14.59
N VAL A 5 -9.78 -4.88 15.42
CA VAL A 5 -8.64 -4.78 16.34
C VAL A 5 -9.17 -4.49 17.73
N LYS A 6 -8.98 -5.45 18.65
CA LYS A 6 -9.29 -5.29 20.07
C LYS A 6 -8.08 -4.68 20.79
N ALA A 7 -8.32 -3.74 21.70
CA ALA A 7 -7.28 -3.17 22.56
C ALA A 7 -6.79 -4.22 23.57
N LYS A 8 -5.49 -4.20 23.87
CA LYS A 8 -4.93 -4.98 24.98
C LYS A 8 -4.89 -4.13 26.25
N LYS A 9 -4.85 -4.80 27.41
CA LYS A 9 -4.93 -4.15 28.73
C LYS A 9 -3.84 -3.10 28.98
N ASP A 10 -2.63 -3.35 28.48
CA ASP A 10 -1.46 -2.48 28.69
C ASP A 10 -1.06 -1.69 27.43
N GLU A 11 -2.00 -1.47 26.51
CA GLU A 11 -1.71 -0.82 25.24
C GLU A 11 -2.20 0.63 25.19
N SER A 12 -1.32 1.53 24.76
CA SER A 12 -1.69 2.90 24.42
C SER A 12 -2.65 2.95 23.23
N SER A 13 -3.56 3.93 23.23
CA SER A 13 -4.49 4.21 22.13
C SER A 13 -3.78 4.32 20.78
N ASP A 14 -2.62 4.96 20.72
CA ASP A 14 -1.82 5.09 19.50
C ASP A 14 -1.30 3.75 18.98
N GLY A 15 -0.98 2.82 19.87
CA GLY A 15 -0.58 1.45 19.53
C GLY A 15 -1.70 0.71 18.81
N VAL A 16 -2.93 0.84 19.31
CA VAL A 16 -4.13 0.22 18.72
C VAL A 16 -4.37 0.79 17.32
N ILE A 17 -4.31 2.11 17.18
CA ILE A 17 -4.49 2.82 15.89
C ILE A 17 -3.42 2.37 14.89
N ARG A 18 -2.15 2.26 15.31
CA ARG A 18 -1.06 1.81 14.45
C ARG A 18 -1.28 0.39 13.93
N ARG A 19 -1.72 -0.54 14.79
CA ARG A 19 -2.04 -1.91 14.36
C ARG A 19 -3.23 -1.95 13.40
N PHE A 20 -4.26 -1.17 13.67
CA PHE A 20 -5.39 -1.04 12.76
C PHE A 20 -4.96 -0.52 11.39
N LYS A 21 -4.21 0.58 11.34
CA LYS A 21 -3.61 1.11 10.11
C LYS A 21 -2.80 0.06 9.37
N LYS A 22 -1.98 -0.73 10.09
CA LYS A 22 -1.18 -1.80 9.49
C LYS A 22 -2.07 -2.88 8.86
N LYS A 23 -3.12 -3.34 9.57
CA LYS A 23 -4.07 -4.32 9.00
C LYS A 23 -4.77 -3.78 7.77
N VAL A 24 -5.28 -2.54 7.81
CA VAL A 24 -5.92 -1.87 6.65
C VAL A 24 -5.00 -1.82 5.43
N MET A 25 -3.71 -1.53 5.65
CA MET A 25 -2.71 -1.52 4.58
C MET A 25 -2.41 -2.93 4.06
N THR A 26 -2.32 -3.94 4.93
CA THR A 26 -2.09 -5.34 4.52
C THR A 26 -3.24 -5.87 3.68
N GLU A 27 -4.47 -5.51 4.03
CA GLU A 27 -5.69 -5.98 3.38
C GLU A 27 -6.04 -5.18 2.12
N ASN A 28 -5.25 -4.14 1.78
CA ASN A 28 -5.38 -3.29 0.59
C ASN A 28 -6.79 -2.72 0.32
N VAL A 29 -7.63 -2.62 1.36
CA VAL A 29 -9.05 -2.24 1.24
C VAL A 29 -9.21 -0.87 0.57
N ILE A 30 -8.37 0.11 0.93
CA ILE A 30 -8.45 1.47 0.38
C ILE A 30 -8.19 1.48 -1.13
N GLU A 31 -7.19 0.71 -1.58
CA GLU A 31 -6.81 0.66 -2.98
C GLU A 31 -7.87 -0.09 -3.82
N GLU A 32 -8.42 -1.16 -3.28
CA GLU A 32 -9.51 -1.89 -3.92
C GLU A 32 -10.77 -1.03 -4.06
N THR A 33 -11.17 -0.31 -3.01
CA THR A 33 -12.34 0.57 -3.07
C THR A 33 -12.17 1.62 -4.15
N ARG A 34 -11.01 2.28 -4.24
CA ARG A 34 -10.71 3.25 -5.31
C ARG A 34 -10.71 2.65 -6.71
N LYS A 35 -10.25 1.40 -6.86
CA LYS A 35 -10.28 0.69 -8.15
C LYS A 35 -11.70 0.33 -8.59
N ARG A 36 -12.59 0.05 -7.63
CA ARG A 36 -13.98 -0.35 -7.86
C ARG A 36 -14.95 0.84 -7.95
N GLU A 37 -14.52 2.03 -7.53
CA GLU A 37 -15.35 3.25 -7.52
C GLU A 37 -15.88 3.62 -8.92
N PHE A 38 -15.08 3.38 -9.97
CA PHE A 38 -15.48 3.65 -11.35
C PHE A 38 -15.14 2.46 -12.26
N HIS A 39 -16.03 2.17 -13.21
CA HIS A 39 -15.75 1.17 -14.25
C HIS A 39 -14.63 1.68 -15.18
N LYS A 40 -13.55 0.92 -15.29
CA LYS A 40 -12.44 1.19 -16.20
C LYS A 40 -12.38 0.10 -17.26
N SER A 41 -12.11 0.50 -18.51
CA SER A 41 -11.90 -0.46 -19.58
C SER A 41 -10.68 -1.36 -19.30
N PRO A 42 -10.66 -2.62 -19.79
CA PRO A 42 -9.53 -3.52 -19.61
C PRO A 42 -8.20 -2.94 -20.11
N ALA A 43 -8.24 -2.13 -21.15
CA ALA A 43 -7.05 -1.45 -21.69
C ALA A 43 -6.47 -0.43 -20.70
N LEU A 44 -7.32 0.38 -20.05
CA LEU A 44 -6.89 1.33 -19.02
C LEU A 44 -6.30 0.61 -17.81
N LEU A 45 -6.91 -0.49 -17.36
CA LEU A 45 -6.39 -1.31 -16.26
C LEU A 45 -5.00 -1.89 -16.57
N ARG A 46 -4.79 -2.39 -17.80
CA ARG A 46 -3.47 -2.86 -18.26
C ARG A 46 -2.44 -1.73 -18.30
N LYS A 47 -2.83 -0.54 -18.76
CA LYS A 47 -1.96 0.65 -18.80
C LYS A 47 -1.54 1.09 -17.40
N GLU A 48 -2.48 1.17 -16.47
CA GLU A 48 -2.21 1.51 -15.06
C GLU A 48 -1.25 0.52 -14.40
N ARG A 49 -1.50 -0.79 -14.57
CA ARG A 49 -0.61 -1.85 -14.06
C ARG A 49 0.81 -1.73 -14.60
N ASN A 50 0.96 -1.50 -15.90
CA ASN A 50 2.28 -1.38 -16.54
C ASN A 50 3.03 -0.13 -16.05
N ASN A 51 2.33 0.98 -15.87
CA ASN A 51 2.90 2.21 -15.33
C ASN A 51 3.37 2.03 -13.88
N GLU A 52 2.58 1.32 -13.05
CA GLU A 52 2.96 1.03 -11.66
C GLU A 52 4.23 0.17 -11.58
N ILE A 53 4.34 -0.87 -12.43
CA ILE A 53 5.54 -1.72 -12.51
C ILE A 53 6.77 -0.89 -12.94
N LYS A 54 6.62 -0.05 -13.96
CA LYS A 54 7.71 0.82 -14.43
C LYS A 54 8.17 1.78 -13.33
N ARG A 55 7.22 2.39 -12.61
CA ARG A 55 7.51 3.27 -11.47
C ARG A 55 8.26 2.53 -10.37
N LYS A 56 7.81 1.32 -9.97
CA LYS A 56 8.48 0.50 -8.95
C LYS A 56 9.93 0.18 -9.34
N LYS A 57 10.16 -0.25 -10.58
CA LYS A 57 11.51 -0.52 -11.12
C LYS A 57 12.40 0.72 -11.12
N TYR A 58 11.85 1.87 -11.47
CA TYR A 58 12.59 3.14 -11.46
C TYR A 58 13.01 3.53 -10.04
N VAL A 59 12.08 3.49 -9.09
CA VAL A 59 12.35 3.85 -7.68
C VAL A 59 13.40 2.91 -7.07
N ASP A 60 13.27 1.60 -7.28
CA ASP A 60 14.23 0.60 -6.81
C ASP A 60 15.63 0.84 -7.40
N ARG A 61 15.73 1.14 -8.70
CA ARG A 61 17.00 1.53 -9.33
C ARG A 61 17.61 2.77 -8.66
N MET A 62 16.82 3.82 -8.47
CA MET A 62 17.29 5.07 -7.85
C MET A 62 17.75 4.85 -6.41
N GLN A 63 17.04 4.02 -5.66
CA GLN A 63 17.43 3.65 -4.29
C GLN A 63 18.79 2.93 -4.28
N ARG A 64 19.01 1.95 -5.18
CA ARG A 64 20.30 1.25 -5.30
C ARG A 64 21.44 2.18 -5.65
N ILE A 65 21.24 3.10 -6.60
CA ILE A 65 22.25 4.10 -6.96
C ILE A 65 22.58 5.00 -5.77
N SER A 66 21.57 5.46 -5.04
CA SER A 66 21.78 6.30 -3.87
C SER A 66 22.53 5.56 -2.75
N ALA A 67 22.24 4.28 -2.54
CA ALA A 67 22.92 3.44 -1.57
C ALA A 67 24.38 3.17 -1.97
N ALA A 68 24.65 2.95 -3.26
CA ALA A 68 26.01 2.77 -3.78
C ALA A 68 26.85 4.06 -3.66
N LYS A 69 26.24 5.24 -3.85
CA LYS A 69 26.92 6.53 -3.70
C LYS A 69 27.21 6.92 -2.24
N LYS A 70 26.50 6.33 -1.28
CA LYS A 70 26.67 6.56 0.16
C LYS A 70 27.73 5.64 0.79
N LYS A 71 28.19 4.62 0.05
CA LYS A 71 29.24 3.69 0.45
C LYS A 71 30.59 4.19 -0.05
#